data_AF-A0A970STC3-F1
#
_entry.id   AF-A0A970STC3-F1
#
_cell.length_a   1.000
_cell.length_b   1.000
_cell.length_c   1.000
_cell.angle_alpha   90.00
_cell.angle_beta   90.00
_cell.angle_gamma   90.00
#
_symmetry.space_group_name_H-M   'P 1'
#
loop_
_entity.id
_entity.type
_entity.pdbx_description
1 polymer ?
#
loop_
_entity_poly.entity_id
_entity_poly.type
_entity_poly.pdbx_seq_one_letter_code
_entity_poly.pdbx_strand_id
1 'polypeptide(L)'
;MITIKFSFRDKKPLGFESAGHSGSAEAGQDIICAAISAVLQGALLGLVHYLPQGFDYTLESGYLHCRLEDQDLSEATEAILKTAILAVLNIALQYPEYISFSIQGLADWPNKPDYSKKDYEKLSSILM
;
A
#
# COMPACT_ATOMS: atom_id res chain seq x y z
N MET A 1 -8.09 5.67 12.68
CA MET A 1 -6.90 5.96 11.84
C MET A 1 -6.40 4.65 11.27
N ILE A 2 -6.36 4.58 9.94
CA ILE A 2 -5.80 3.50 9.15
C ILE A 2 -4.30 3.76 8.98
N THR A 3 -3.46 2.76 9.15
CA THR A 3 -2.02 2.86 8.87
C THR A 3 -1.65 1.97 7.71
N ILE A 4 -0.90 2.52 6.75
CA ILE A 4 -0.44 1.79 5.58
C ILE A 4 1.03 2.13 5.35
N LYS A 5 1.87 1.10 5.32
CA LYS A 5 3.31 1.20 5.10
C LYS A 5 3.68 0.39 3.87
N PHE A 6 4.36 1.01 2.92
CA PHE A 6 4.99 0.29 1.81
C PHE A 6 6.49 0.12 2.07
N SER A 7 7.03 -1.04 1.73
CA SER A 7 8.46 -1.34 1.85
C SER A 7 9.13 -1.32 0.49
N PHE A 8 10.31 -0.71 0.42
CA PHE A 8 11.13 -0.60 -0.77
C PHE A 8 12.56 -1.11 -0.53
N ARG A 9 13.20 -1.58 -1.60
CA ARG A 9 14.64 -1.82 -1.69
C ARG A 9 15.11 -1.38 -3.07
N ASP A 10 16.16 -0.57 -3.15
CA ASP A 10 16.70 -0.08 -4.43
C ASP A 10 15.64 0.48 -5.40
N LYS A 11 14.69 1.27 -4.85
CA LYS A 11 13.52 1.83 -5.56
C LYS A 11 12.48 0.82 -6.06
N LYS A 12 12.66 -0.47 -5.80
CA LYS A 12 11.66 -1.51 -6.08
C LYS A 12 10.74 -1.70 -4.89
N PRO A 13 9.41 -1.73 -5.08
CA PRO A 13 8.49 -2.04 -4.02
C PRO A 13 8.55 -3.54 -3.70
N LEU A 14 8.61 -3.87 -2.41
CA LEU A 14 8.68 -5.25 -1.90
C LEU A 14 7.41 -5.69 -1.20
N GLY A 15 6.42 -4.82 -0.99
CA GLY A 15 5.20 -5.20 -0.29
C GLY A 15 4.62 -4.08 0.54
N PHE A 16 3.67 -4.44 1.38
CA PHE A 16 2.96 -3.51 2.23
C PHE A 16 2.47 -4.13 3.53
N GLU A 17 2.15 -3.26 4.47
CA GLU A 17 1.54 -3.58 5.74
C GLU A 17 0.42 -2.58 6.00
N SER A 18 -0.72 -3.06 6.48
CA SER A 18 -1.93 -2.30 6.61
C SER A 18 -2.66 -2.71 7.88
N ALA A 19 -3.01 -1.74 8.73
CA ALA A 19 -3.67 -1.99 10.00
C ALA A 19 -4.75 -0.93 10.32
N GLY A 20 -5.67 -1.28 11.21
CA GLY A 20 -6.69 -0.34 11.73
C GLY A 20 -7.97 -0.26 10.89
N HIS A 21 -8.23 -1.27 10.05
CA HIS A 21 -9.44 -1.37 9.21
C HIS A 21 -10.61 -2.13 9.85
N SER A 22 -10.42 -2.72 11.03
CA SER A 22 -11.48 -3.45 11.75
C SER A 22 -11.98 -2.66 12.95
N GLY A 23 -13.23 -2.21 12.86
CA GLY A 23 -13.94 -1.55 13.95
C GLY A 23 -15.16 -0.82 13.42
N SER A 24 -16.23 -0.75 14.22
CA SER A 24 -17.39 0.09 13.91
C SER A 24 -16.94 1.53 13.79
N ALA A 25 -16.86 2.02 12.57
CA ALA A 25 -16.36 3.35 12.30
C ALA A 25 -17.49 4.37 12.34
N GLU A 26 -17.17 5.64 12.58
CA GLU A 26 -18.14 6.71 12.42
C GLU A 26 -18.62 6.77 10.97
N ALA A 27 -19.83 7.31 10.74
CA ALA A 27 -20.44 7.37 9.42
C ALA A 27 -19.49 8.04 8.40
N GLY A 28 -19.11 7.28 7.36
CA GLY A 28 -18.18 7.72 6.31
C GLY A 28 -16.79 7.07 6.36
N GLN A 29 -16.30 6.70 7.55
CA GLN A 29 -15.01 5.98 7.66
C GLN A 29 -15.10 4.55 7.12
N ASP A 30 -16.28 3.91 7.19
CA ASP A 30 -16.52 2.59 6.58
C ASP A 30 -16.25 2.57 5.07
N ILE A 31 -16.54 3.68 4.36
CA ILE A 31 -16.30 3.80 2.91
C ILE A 31 -14.79 3.85 2.63
N ILE A 32 -14.03 4.53 3.48
CA ILE A 32 -12.57 4.64 3.36
C ILE A 32 -11.92 3.29 3.66
N CYS A 33 -12.34 2.60 4.73
CA CYS A 33 -11.92 1.24 5.05
C CYS A 33 -12.19 0.28 3.89
N ALA A 34 -13.39 0.35 3.30
CA ALA A 34 -13.75 -0.47 2.15
C ALA A 34 -12.88 -0.18 0.92
N ALA A 35 -12.60 1.10 0.64
CA ALA A 35 -11.73 1.50 -0.47
C ALA A 35 -10.30 0.96 -0.31
N ILE A 36 -9.69 1.12 0.88
CA ILE A 36 -8.34 0.57 1.14
C ILE A 36 -8.34 -0.96 1.09
N SER A 37 -9.35 -1.59 1.67
CA SER A 37 -9.48 -3.05 1.66
C SER A 37 -9.58 -3.58 0.23
N ALA A 38 -10.39 -2.95 -0.63
CA ALA A 38 -10.52 -3.33 -2.03
C ALA A 38 -9.19 -3.22 -2.80
N VAL A 39 -8.45 -2.12 -2.60
CA VAL A 39 -7.14 -1.91 -3.27
C VAL A 39 -6.11 -2.94 -2.81
N LEU A 40 -5.92 -3.09 -1.50
CA LEU A 40 -4.84 -3.92 -0.97
C LEU A 40 -5.16 -5.42 -1.07
N GLN A 41 -6.40 -5.83 -0.87
CA GLN A 41 -6.79 -7.23 -1.09
C GLN A 41 -6.79 -7.56 -2.59
N GLY A 42 -7.18 -6.63 -3.45
CA GLY A 42 -7.03 -6.79 -4.91
C GLY A 42 -5.56 -7.00 -5.31
N ALA A 43 -4.65 -6.22 -4.73
CA ALA A 43 -3.21 -6.41 -4.92
C ALA A 43 -2.75 -7.78 -4.40
N LEU A 44 -3.17 -8.19 -3.20
CA LEU A 44 -2.84 -9.51 -2.65
C LEU A 44 -3.31 -10.64 -3.59
N LEU A 45 -4.56 -10.59 -4.07
CA LEU A 45 -5.11 -11.58 -4.99
C LEU A 45 -4.29 -11.69 -6.28
N GLY A 46 -3.87 -10.55 -6.84
CA GLY A 46 -2.96 -10.51 -7.99
C GLY A 46 -1.61 -11.17 -7.67
N LEU A 47 -0.99 -10.81 -6.54
CA LEU A 47 0.28 -11.41 -6.13
C LEU A 47 0.18 -12.93 -5.94
N VAL A 48 -0.88 -13.43 -5.29
CA VAL A 48 -1.17 -14.87 -5.15
C VAL A 48 -1.32 -15.55 -6.51
N HIS A 49 -1.94 -14.90 -7.48
CA HIS A 49 -2.08 -15.45 -8.83
C HIS A 49 -0.74 -15.56 -9.56
N TYR A 50 0.11 -14.53 -9.47
CA TYR A 50 1.41 -14.49 -10.17
C TYR A 50 2.54 -15.21 -9.44
N LEU A 51 2.36 -15.57 -8.16
CA LEU A 51 3.34 -16.28 -7.34
C LEU A 51 2.75 -17.59 -6.79
N PRO A 52 2.49 -18.59 -7.66
CA PRO A 52 1.85 -19.86 -7.25
C PRO A 52 2.70 -20.68 -6.26
N GLN A 53 4.01 -20.44 -6.21
CA GLN A 53 4.92 -21.04 -5.24
C GLN A 53 4.75 -20.50 -3.81
N GLY A 54 3.98 -19.42 -3.64
CA GLY A 54 3.77 -18.73 -2.37
C GLY A 54 4.83 -17.67 -2.08
N PHE A 55 4.50 -16.78 -1.14
CA PHE A 55 5.32 -15.70 -0.61
C PHE A 55 4.81 -15.36 0.80
N ASP A 56 5.51 -14.48 1.52
CA ASP A 56 5.13 -14.09 2.87
C ASP A 56 3.92 -13.14 2.85
N TYR A 57 2.80 -13.56 3.42
CA TYR A 57 1.64 -12.70 3.63
C TYR A 57 0.79 -13.14 4.82
N THR A 58 0.05 -12.20 5.41
CA THR A 58 -0.90 -12.43 6.50
C THR A 58 -2.15 -11.63 6.23
N LEU A 59 -3.32 -12.26 6.32
CA LEU A 59 -4.63 -11.62 6.21
C LEU A 59 -5.46 -11.99 7.44
N GLU A 60 -5.72 -11.00 8.28
CA GLU A 60 -6.50 -11.12 9.51
C GLU A 60 -7.53 -9.98 9.61
N SER A 61 -8.41 -10.04 10.61
CA SER A 61 -9.39 -8.98 10.84
C SER A 61 -8.68 -7.66 11.12
N GLY A 62 -8.78 -6.71 10.19
CA GLY A 62 -8.21 -5.38 10.31
C GLY A 62 -6.71 -5.29 10.12
N TYR A 63 -6.05 -6.38 9.72
CA TYR A 63 -4.63 -6.45 9.43
C TYR A 63 -4.37 -7.18 8.11
N LEU A 64 -3.55 -6.58 7.27
CA LEU A 64 -3.11 -7.19 6.02
C LEU A 64 -1.64 -6.84 5.78
N HIS A 65 -0.82 -7.87 5.57
CA HIS A 65 0.59 -7.75 5.26
C HIS A 65 0.95 -8.63 4.07
N CYS A 66 1.84 -8.16 3.21
CA CYS A 66 2.62 -9.00 2.32
C CYS A 66 4.05 -8.49 2.19
N ARG A 67 4.95 -9.43 1.91
CA ARG A 67 6.36 -9.17 1.64
C ARG A 67 6.87 -10.13 0.59
N LEU A 68 7.45 -9.54 -0.44
CA LEU A 68 8.16 -10.20 -1.53
C LEU A 68 9.66 -10.16 -1.24
N GLU A 69 10.35 -11.22 -1.64
CA GLU A 69 11.80 -11.22 -1.78
C GLU A 69 12.18 -10.87 -3.23
N ASP A 70 13.47 -10.57 -3.48
CA ASP A 70 13.92 -10.08 -4.80
C ASP A 70 13.61 -11.07 -5.93
N GLN A 71 13.54 -12.37 -5.62
CA GLN A 71 13.20 -13.45 -6.56
C GLN A 71 11.72 -13.48 -6.97
N ASP A 72 10.84 -12.85 -6.18
CA ASP A 72 9.39 -12.78 -6.43
C ASP A 72 9.03 -11.55 -7.29
N LEU A 73 10.00 -10.66 -7.51
CA LEU A 73 9.82 -9.49 -8.35
C LEU A 73 9.86 -9.86 -9.84
N SER A 74 8.81 -9.45 -10.51
CA SER A 74 8.59 -9.55 -11.95
C SER A 74 7.90 -8.27 -12.40
N GLU A 75 7.82 -8.06 -13.72
CA GLU A 75 7.06 -6.93 -14.27
C GLU A 75 5.62 -6.91 -13.74
N ALA A 76 4.97 -8.07 -13.63
CA ALA A 76 3.59 -8.18 -13.15
C ALA A 76 3.46 -7.87 -11.66
N THR A 77 4.30 -8.46 -10.80
CA THR A 77 4.23 -8.24 -9.35
C THR A 77 4.65 -6.83 -8.96
N GLU A 78 5.65 -6.26 -9.65
CA GLU A 78 6.02 -4.85 -9.51
C GLU A 78 4.88 -3.93 -9.94
N ALA A 79 4.24 -4.19 -11.09
CA ALA A 79 3.11 -3.38 -11.55
C ALA A 79 1.95 -3.38 -10.54
N ILE A 80 1.60 -4.54 -9.99
CA ILE A 80 0.57 -4.66 -8.95
C ILE A 80 0.90 -3.80 -7.72
N LEU A 81 2.12 -3.90 -7.20
CA LEU A 81 2.54 -3.12 -6.04
C LEU A 81 2.56 -1.62 -6.35
N LYS A 82 3.11 -1.21 -7.51
CA LYS A 82 3.14 0.19 -7.94
C LYS A 82 1.73 0.77 -8.08
N THR A 83 0.80 0.02 -8.66
CA THR A 83 -0.62 0.42 -8.76
C THR A 83 -1.25 0.58 -7.38
N ALA A 84 -1.02 -0.37 -6.47
CA ALA A 84 -1.54 -0.27 -5.10
C ALA A 84 -0.99 0.96 -4.35
N ILE A 85 0.31 1.23 -4.47
CA ILE A 85 0.97 2.39 -3.88
C ILE A 85 0.33 3.70 -4.34
N LEU A 86 0.17 3.87 -5.66
CA LEU A 86 -0.40 5.08 -6.25
C LEU A 86 -1.87 5.25 -5.84
N ALA A 87 -2.65 4.18 -5.87
CA ALA A 87 -4.06 4.20 -5.47
C ALA A 87 -4.21 4.60 -3.99
N VAL A 88 -3.44 3.97 -3.09
CA VAL A 88 -3.48 4.30 -1.66
C VAL A 88 -3.03 5.73 -1.40
N LEU A 89 -1.92 6.19 -2.00
CA LEU A 89 -1.48 7.57 -1.81
C LEU A 89 -2.55 8.56 -2.29
N ASN A 90 -3.20 8.29 -3.43
CA ASN A 90 -4.28 9.14 -3.94
C ASN A 90 -5.49 9.20 -3.00
N ILE A 91 -5.82 8.11 -2.30
CA ILE A 91 -6.87 8.10 -1.28
C ILE A 91 -6.38 8.87 -0.03
N ALA A 92 -5.13 8.66 0.41
CA ALA A 92 -4.56 9.37 1.55
C ALA A 92 -4.50 10.90 1.36
N LEU A 93 -4.29 11.37 0.12
CA LEU A 93 -4.37 12.80 -0.22
C LEU A 93 -5.76 13.40 -0.01
N GLN A 94 -6.81 12.61 -0.20
CA GLN A 94 -8.20 13.05 -0.07
C GLN A 94 -8.71 12.95 1.36
N TYR A 95 -8.10 12.06 2.16
CA TYR A 95 -8.54 11.70 3.51
C TYR A 95 -7.37 11.61 4.52
N PRO A 96 -6.55 12.67 4.66
CA PRO A 96 -5.34 12.65 5.50
C PRO A 96 -5.65 12.47 7.00
N GLU A 97 -6.85 12.84 7.45
CA GLU A 97 -7.29 12.64 8.83
C GLU A 97 -7.63 11.18 9.16
N TYR A 98 -7.83 10.34 8.13
CA TYR A 98 -8.20 8.93 8.29
C TYR A 98 -7.09 7.96 7.94
N ILE A 99 -6.14 8.34 7.08
CA ILE A 99 -5.09 7.46 6.54
C ILE A 99 -3.71 8.03 6.83
N SER A 100 -2.90 7.23 7.54
CA SER A 100 -1.45 7.42 7.63
C SER A 100 -0.76 6.57 6.57
N PHE A 101 -0.17 7.24 5.58
CA PHE A 101 0.66 6.62 4.54
C PHE A 101 2.15 6.79 4.88
N SER A 102 2.95 5.75 4.65
CA SER A 102 4.40 5.83 4.81
C SER A 102 5.13 4.90 3.86
N ILE A 103 6.39 5.23 3.55
CA ILE A 103 7.30 4.39 2.79
C ILE A 103 8.57 4.16 3.60
N GLN A 104 8.98 2.90 3.71
CA GLN A 104 10.25 2.49 4.28
C GLN A 104 11.21 2.03 3.18
N GLY A 105 12.49 2.38 3.31
CA GLY A 105 13.52 1.93 2.36
C GLY A 105 13.68 2.82 1.12
N LEU A 106 13.08 4.02 1.12
CA LEU A 106 13.28 5.04 0.10
C LEU A 106 13.89 6.29 0.75
N ALA A 107 15.20 6.52 0.53
CA ALA A 107 16.02 7.47 1.29
C ALA A 107 15.47 8.92 1.32
N ASP A 108 14.80 9.36 0.27
CA ASP A 108 14.31 10.73 0.12
C ASP A 108 12.77 10.84 0.23
N TRP A 109 12.08 9.82 0.75
CA TRP A 109 10.63 9.89 0.93
C TRP A 109 10.26 10.61 2.22
N PRO A 110 9.52 11.74 2.15
CA PRO A 110 9.06 12.42 3.36
C PRO A 110 7.94 11.60 4.00
N ASN A 111 8.21 10.91 5.10
CA ASN A 111 7.18 10.29 5.93
C ASN A 111 6.51 11.37 6.79
N LYS A 112 5.44 11.97 6.27
CA LYS A 112 4.72 13.11 6.87
C LYS A 112 3.20 12.86 6.84
N PRO A 113 2.41 13.51 7.71
CA PRO A 113 0.97 13.27 7.81
C PRO A 113 0.16 13.89 6.65
N ASP A 114 0.69 14.91 5.97
CA ASP A 114 -0.01 15.74 5.00
C ASP A 114 0.68 15.72 3.63
N TYR A 115 0.38 14.69 2.84
CA TYR A 115 0.87 14.61 1.47
C TYR A 115 0.16 15.62 0.55
N SER A 116 0.86 16.02 -0.50
CA SER A 116 0.36 16.94 -1.52
C SER A 116 0.40 16.30 -2.91
N LYS A 117 -0.23 16.96 -3.89
CA LYS A 117 -0.12 16.55 -5.30
C LYS A 117 1.33 16.45 -5.79
N LYS A 118 2.23 17.32 -5.31
CA LYS A 118 3.66 17.27 -5.65
C LYS A 118 4.33 16.01 -5.12
N ASP A 119 3.91 15.52 -3.95
CA ASP A 119 4.43 14.27 -3.38
C ASP A 119 3.96 13.07 -4.22
N TYR A 120 2.71 13.08 -4.70
CA TYR A 120 2.21 12.07 -5.63
C TYR A 120 2.96 12.08 -6.95
N GLU A 121 3.18 13.25 -7.56
CA GLU A 121 3.95 13.39 -8.80
C GLU A 121 5.40 12.90 -8.63
N LYS A 122 6.02 13.22 -7.49
CA LYS A 122 7.34 12.70 -7.12
C LYS A 122 7.35 11.18 -7.01
N LEU A 123 6.37 10.57 -6.31
CA LEU A 123 6.31 9.12 -6.17
C LEU A 123 6.06 8.42 -7.51
N SER A 124 5.11 8.94 -8.30
CA SER A 124 4.83 8.45 -9.64
C SER A 124 6.10 8.44 -10.51
N SER A 125 6.90 9.50 -10.45
CA SER A 125 8.19 9.59 -11.13
C SER A 125 9.23 8.56 -10.65
N ILE A 126 9.22 8.21 -9.36
CA ILE A 126 10.11 7.18 -8.81
C ILE A 126 9.69 5.77 -9.25
N LEU A 127 8.40 5.55 -9.49
CA LEU A 127 7.85 4.24 -9.84
C LEU A 127 7.91 3.92 -11.35
N MET A 128 8.11 4.93 -12.20
CA MET A 128 8.37 4.76 -13.63
C MET A 128 9.78 4.20 -13.86
#